data_AF-A0A2S5KJW0-F1
#
_entry.id   AF-A0A2S5KJW0-F1
#
_cell.length_a   1.000
_cell.length_b   1.000
_cell.length_c   1.000
_cell.angle_alpha   90.00
_cell.angle_beta   90.00
_cell.angle_gamma   90.00
#
_symmetry.space_group_name_H-M   'P 1'
#
loop_
_entity.id
_entity.type
_entity.pdbx_description
1 polymer ?
#
loop_
_entity_poly.entity_id
_entity_poly.type
_entity_poly.pdbx_seq_one_letter_code
_entity_poly.pdbx_strand_id
1 'polypeptide(L)' 'MVPNRLDRVFDTVQPNQVWCGDITHIWTGEQWSYLAVVMDLYARRVVGWAMSATVDATLTLRALEMAYRLPGRP' A
#
# COMPACT_ATOMS: atom_id res chain seq x y z
N MET A 1 -23.39 5.65 -7.48
CA MET A 1 -22.42 4.54 -7.54
C MET A 1 -21.13 5.09 -8.11
N VAL A 2 -19.99 4.93 -7.44
CA VAL A 2 -18.69 5.43 -7.94
C VAL A 2 -18.17 4.43 -8.97
N PRO A 3 -17.78 4.87 -10.19
CA PRO A 3 -17.32 3.96 -11.23
C PRO A 3 -15.97 3.32 -10.85
N ASN A 4 -15.78 2.04 -11.16
CA ASN A 4 -14.49 1.37 -11.01
C ASN A 4 -13.52 1.92 -12.07
N ARG A 5 -12.72 2.91 -11.69
CA ARG A 5 -11.77 3.59 -12.58
C ARG A 5 -10.68 2.66 -13.11
N LEU A 6 -10.40 1.55 -12.41
CA LEU A 6 -9.37 0.61 -12.81
C LEU A 6 -9.89 -0.45 -13.80
N ASP A 7 -11.17 -0.80 -13.70
CA ASP A 7 -11.80 -1.89 -14.46
C ASP A 7 -10.99 -3.21 -14.48
N ARG A 8 -10.30 -3.52 -13.37
CA ARG A 8 -9.37 -4.66 -13.24
C ARG A 8 -8.17 -4.64 -14.21
N VAL A 9 -7.90 -3.50 -14.83
CA VAL A 9 -6.69 -3.26 -15.63
C VAL A 9 -5.58 -2.82 -14.69
N PHE A 10 -4.70 -3.75 -14.32
CA PHE A 10 -3.56 -3.48 -13.43
C PHE A 10 -2.26 -3.14 -14.19
N ASP A 11 -2.28 -3.20 -15.52
CA ASP A 11 -1.18 -2.82 -16.39
C ASP A 11 -1.18 -1.30 -16.60
N THR A 12 -0.41 -0.61 -15.77
CA THR A 12 -0.20 0.84 -15.87
C THR A 12 0.95 1.15 -16.83
N VAL A 13 0.95 2.36 -17.41
CA VAL A 13 1.92 2.72 -18.46
C VAL A 13 3.10 3.55 -17.94
N GLN A 14 2.98 4.13 -16.75
CA GLN A 14 4.01 4.97 -16.13
C GLN A 14 4.01 4.80 -14.59
N PRO A 15 5.17 5.05 -13.92
CA PRO A 15 5.26 5.07 -12.47
C PRO A 15 4.23 5.99 -11.82
N ASN A 16 3.80 5.62 -10.63
CA ASN A 16 2.92 6.38 -9.76
C ASN A 16 1.60 6.83 -10.42
N GLN A 17 1.01 6.08 -11.34
CA GLN A 17 -0.35 6.36 -11.81
C GLN A 17 -1.41 5.71 -10.93
N VAL A 18 -1.11 4.53 -10.41
CA VAL A 18 -2.00 3.77 -9.54
C VAL A 18 -1.16 3.10 -8.47
N TRP A 19 -1.59 3.30 -7.23
CA TRP A 19 -1.07 2.57 -6.09
C TRP A 19 -2.08 1.52 -5.63
N CYS A 20 -1.56 0.38 -5.17
CA CYS A 20 -2.33 -0.70 -4.56
C CYS A 20 -1.91 -0.83 -3.10
N GLY A 21 -2.87 -0.96 -2.19
CA GLY A 21 -2.64 -1.22 -0.78
C GLY A 21 -3.02 -2.64 -0.41
N ASP A 22 -2.24 -3.28 0.46
CA ASP A 22 -2.54 -4.59 1.04
C ASP A 22 -2.17 -4.61 2.53
N ILE A 23 -2.86 -5.48 3.30
CA ILE A 23 -2.54 -5.73 4.71
C ILE A 23 -2.46 -7.23 4.91
N THR A 24 -1.34 -7.68 5.46
CA THR A 24 -1.09 -9.08 5.79
C THR A 24 -0.61 -9.23 7.24
N HIS A 25 -0.65 -10.44 7.76
CA HIS A 25 -0.11 -10.78 9.07
C HIS A 25 1.19 -11.56 8.89
N ILE A 26 2.20 -11.20 9.67
CA ILE A 26 3.53 -11.82 9.64
C ILE A 26 3.94 -12.25 11.04
N TRP A 27 4.58 -13.41 11.13
CA TRP A 27 5.13 -13.93 12.38
C TRP A 27 6.52 -13.32 12.61
N THR A 28 6.73 -12.65 13.74
CA THR A 28 8.00 -11.98 14.05
C THR A 28 8.98 -12.86 14.85
N GLY A 29 8.62 -14.11 15.12
CA GLY A 29 9.36 -15.00 16.03
C GLY A 29 8.81 -14.95 17.47
N GLU A 30 8.29 -13.80 17.90
CA GLU A 30 7.71 -13.61 19.24
C GLU A 30 6.19 -13.50 19.22
N GLN A 31 5.65 -12.81 18.21
CA GLN A 31 4.21 -12.57 18.08
C GLN A 31 3.79 -12.39 16.62
N TRP A 32 2.49 -12.46 16.37
CA TRP A 32 1.91 -12.02 15.11
C TRP A 32 1.88 -10.49 15.06
N SER A 33 2.22 -9.91 13.91
CA SER A 33 2.10 -8.49 13.63
C SER A 33 1.44 -8.27 12.28
N TYR A 34 0.75 -7.16 12.12
CA TYR A 34 0.16 -6.73 10.87
C TYR A 34 1.13 -5.83 10.12
N LEU A 35 1.29 -6.07 8.83
CA LEU A 35 2.08 -5.29 7.89
C LEU A 35 1.13 -4.70 6.85
N ALA A 36 1.04 -3.37 6.79
CA ALA A 36 0.40 -2.65 5.71
C ALA A 36 1.45 -2.20 4.70
N VAL A 37 1.17 -2.38 3.42
CA VAL A 37 2.05 -2.02 2.31
C VAL A 37 1.28 -1.25 1.24
N VAL A 38 1.93 -0.25 0.67
CA VAL A 38 1.48 0.50 -0.51
C VAL A 38 2.49 0.27 -1.63
N MET A 39 2.02 -0.22 -2.78
CA MET A 39 2.83 -0.59 -3.93
C MET A 39 2.45 0.22 -5.16
N ASP A 40 3.45 0.71 -5.90
CA ASP A 40 3.28 1.22 -7.25
C ASP A 40 3.06 0.05 -8.22
N LEU A 41 1.91 0.03 -8.91
CA LEU A 41 1.55 -1.05 -9.81
C LEU A 41 2.43 -1.13 -11.06
N TYR A 42 2.99 -0.01 -11.52
CA TYR A 42 3.87 0.01 -12.69
C TYR A 42 5.22 -0.63 -12.35
N ALA A 43 5.88 -0.08 -11.35
CA ALA A 43 7.25 -0.47 -10.99
C ALA A 43 7.30 -1.75 -10.13
N ARG A 44 6.15 -2.25 -9.66
CA ARG A 44 6.04 -3.34 -8.66
C ARG A 44 6.89 -3.06 -7.42
N ARG A 45 6.97 -1.80 -7.02
CA ARG A 45 7.82 -1.31 -5.93
C ARG A 45 6.97 -0.91 -4.74
N VAL A 46 7.35 -1.36 -3.54
CA VAL A 46 6.78 -0.85 -2.29
C VAL A 46 7.21 0.60 -2.11
N VAL A 47 6.24 1.50 -2.08
CA VAL A 47 6.43 2.96 -1.93
C VAL A 47 6.13 3.44 -0.52
N GLY A 48 5.41 2.66 0.28
CA GLY A 48 5.19 2.94 1.70
C GLY A 48 4.80 1.68 2.46
N TRP A 49 5.11 1.63 3.75
CA TRP A 49 4.77 0.49 4.60
C TRP A 49 4.70 0.91 6.07
N ALA A 50 3.99 0.13 6.88
CA ALA A 50 3.96 0.27 8.32
C ALA A 50 3.63 -1.07 8.98
N MET A 51 4.05 -1.25 10.24
CA MET A 51 3.73 -2.43 11.05
C MET A 51 3.10 -2.05 12.39
N SER A 52 2.21 -2.90 12.87
CA SER A 52 1.55 -2.76 14.18
C SER A 52 1.10 -4.13 14.70
N ALA A 53 0.97 -4.27 16.02
CA ALA A 53 0.32 -5.43 16.64
C ALA A 53 -1.20 -5.45 16.42
N THR A 54 -1.78 -4.33 15.94
CA THR A 54 -3.22 -4.17 15.72
C THR A 54 -3.50 -3.74 14.28
N VAL A 55 -4.52 -4.34 13.67
CA VAL A 55 -5.05 -3.92 12.38
C VAL A 55 -6.07 -2.81 12.59
N ASP A 56 -5.65 -1.57 12.36
CA ASP A 56 -6.48 -0.38 12.50
C ASP A 56 -6.26 0.61 11.34
N ALA A 57 -7.07 1.66 11.28
CA ALA A 57 -6.93 2.70 10.26
C ALA A 57 -5.57 3.43 10.39
N THR A 58 -5.04 3.56 11.60
CA THR A 58 -3.75 4.19 11.88
C THR A 58 -2.61 3.48 11.14
N LEU A 59 -2.59 2.15 11.15
CA LEU A 59 -1.61 1.34 10.44
C LEU A 59 -1.61 1.66 8.94
N THR A 60 -2.80 1.65 8.31
CA THR A 60 -2.96 1.94 6.88
C THR A 60 -2.59 3.37 6.54
N LEU A 61 -3.01 4.33 7.37
CA LEU A 61 -2.68 5.75 7.20
C LEU A 61 -1.17 5.98 7.26
N ARG A 62 -0.44 5.33 8.19
CA ARG A 62 1.02 5.45 8.29
C ARG A 62 1.73 4.93 7.03
N ALA A 63 1.28 3.81 6.49
CA ALA A 63 1.83 3.27 5.24
C ALA A 63 1.57 4.23 4.05
N LEU A 64 0.37 4.79 3.97
CA LEU A 64 0.00 5.76 2.94
C LEU A 64 0.74 7.09 3.07
N GLU A 65 0.88 7.63 4.28
CA GLU A 65 1.63 8.85 4.56
C GLU A 65 3.11 8.69 4.17
N MET A 66 3.70 7.52 4.44
CA MET A 66 5.05 7.21 3.99
C MET A 66 5.15 7.27 2.46
N ALA A 67 4.21 6.65 1.75
CA ALA A 67 4.16 6.70 0.29
C ALA A 67 3.98 8.14 -0.24
N TYR A 68 3.12 8.93 0.40
CA TYR A 68 2.84 10.32 0.01
C TYR A 68 4.01 11.29 0.17
N ARG A 69 5.01 10.94 0.99
CA ARG A 69 6.24 11.73 1.13
C ARG A 69 7.20 11.55 -0.05
N LEU A 70 7.02 10.52 -0.87
CA LEU A 70 7.85 10.32 -2.05
C LEU A 70 7.45 11.28 -3.18
N PRO A 71 8.43 11.79 -3.96
CA PRO A 71 8.13 12.59 -5.13
C PRO A 71 7.40 11.77 -6.21
N GLY A 72 6.53 12.43 -6.96
CA GLY A 72 5.85 11.85 -8.12
C GLY A 72 4.57 11.08 -7.81
N ARG A 73 3.87 11.35 -6.71
CA ARG A 73 2.55 10.79 -6.35
C ARG A 73 1.51 10.74 -7.50
N PRO A 74 0.58 9.77 -7.49
CA PRO A 74 -0.56 9.71 -8.40
C PRO A 74 -1.52 10.90 -8.30
#